data_AF-A0A3D0C5N9-F1
#
_entry.id   AF-A0A3D0C5N9-F1
#
_cell.length_a   1.000
_cell.length_b   1.000
_cell.length_c   1.000
_cell.angle_alpha   90.00
_cell.angle_beta   90.00
_cell.angle_gamma   90.00
#
_symmetry.space_group_name_H-M   'P 1'
#
loop_
_entity.id
_entity.type
_entity.pdbx_description
1 polymer ?
#
loop_
_entity_poly.entity_id
_entity_poly.type
_entity_poly.pdbx_seq_one_letter_code
_entity_poly.pdbx_strand_id
1 'polypeptide(L)' 'NAEHNEGADIDELFVKTILIDDGPTMKRIMPRAKGRADRIIKRTSHITVIVSDS' A
#
# COMPACT_ATOMS: atom_id res chain seq x y z
N ASN A 1 8.16 -14.58 7.23
CA ASN A 1 7.39 -15.48 6.34
C ASN A 1 8.30 -16.31 5.45
N ALA A 2 9.03 -15.74 4.49
CA ALA A 2 9.91 -16.54 3.62
C ALA A 2 10.97 -17.33 4.41
N GLU A 3 11.75 -16.66 5.26
CA GLU A 3 12.74 -17.31 6.13
C GLU A 3 12.07 -18.25 7.17
N HIS A 4 11.10 -17.74 7.91
CA HIS A 4 10.51 -18.45 9.05
C HIS A 4 9.60 -19.63 8.68
N ASN A 5 8.88 -19.56 7.56
CA ASN A 5 7.88 -20.57 7.17
C ASN A 5 8.38 -21.48 6.02
N GLU A 6 9.23 -20.97 5.12
CA GLU A 6 9.70 -21.70 3.95
C GLU A 6 11.18 -22.06 4.03
N GLY A 7 11.90 -21.59 5.06
CA GLY A 7 13.31 -21.92 5.27
C GLY A 7 14.23 -21.36 4.18
N ALA A 8 13.78 -20.34 3.45
CA ALA A 8 14.54 -19.71 2.38
C ALA A 8 15.75 -18.94 2.93
N ASP A 9 16.88 -19.01 2.21
CA ASP A 9 18.09 -18.27 2.55
C ASP A 9 17.91 -16.78 2.21
N ILE A 10 18.15 -15.91 3.18
CA ILE A 10 17.92 -14.47 3.06
C ILE A 10 18.87 -13.84 2.03
N ASP A 11 20.06 -14.43 1.88
CA ASP A 11 21.09 -13.92 0.97
C ASP A 11 20.78 -14.25 -0.50
N GLU A 12 19.92 -15.24 -0.76
CA GLU A 12 19.49 -15.64 -2.12
C GLU A 12 18.17 -15.00 -2.55
N LEU A 13 17.35 -14.55 -1.59
CA LEU A 13 16.07 -13.91 -1.83
C LEU A 13 16.22 -12.53 -2.51
N PHE A 14 15.55 -12.34 -3.64
CA PHE A 14 15.44 -11.03 -4.27
C PHE A 14 13.99 -10.62 -4.54
N VAL A 15 13.77 -9.33 -4.73
CA VAL A 15 12.43 -8.80 -5.00
C VAL A 15 12.08 -9.03 -6.46
N LYS A 16 11.12 -9.92 -6.70
CA LYS A 16 10.63 -10.25 -8.04
C LYS A 16 9.65 -9.22 -8.55
N THR A 17 8.69 -8.84 -7.71
CA THR A 17 7.63 -7.91 -8.10
C THR A 17 7.21 -7.04 -6.92
N ILE A 18 7.07 -5.74 -7.18
CA ILE A 18 6.43 -4.79 -6.27
C ILE A 18 5.28 -4.14 -7.01
N LEU A 19 4.07 -4.24 -6.45
CA LEU A 19 2.87 -3.60 -6.97
C LEU A 19 2.28 -2.70 -5.89
N ILE A 20 1.80 -1.52 -6.31
CA ILE A 20 1.12 -0.56 -5.45
C ILE A 20 -0.22 -0.25 -6.10
N ASP A 21 -1.28 -0.83 -5.56
CA ASP A 21 -2.63 -0.68 -6.05
C ASP A 21 -3.41 0.34 -5.22
N ASP A 22 -4.46 0.90 -5.84
CA ASP A 22 -5.35 1.83 -5.16
C ASP A 22 -6.20 1.10 -4.11
N GLY A 23 -6.26 1.66 -2.91
CA GLY A 23 -7.07 1.18 -1.81
C GLY A 23 -8.35 2.00 -1.61
N PRO A 24 -9.19 1.60 -0.64
CA PRO A 24 -10.41 2.33 -0.33
C PRO A 24 -10.11 3.78 0.05
N THR A 25 -10.83 4.68 -0.59
CA THR A 25 -10.63 6.11 -0.42
C THR A 25 -11.70 6.71 0.50
N MET A 26 -11.27 7.29 1.62
CA MET A 26 -12.17 7.92 2.58
C MET A 26 -12.44 9.38 2.21
N LYS A 27 -13.73 9.73 2.11
CA LYS A 27 -14.18 11.11 1.87
C LYS A 27 -14.44 11.82 3.20
N ARG A 28 -13.96 13.06 3.33
CA ARG A 28 -14.23 13.97 4.45
C ARG A 28 -14.63 15.34 3.91
N ILE A 29 -15.37 16.10 4.70
CA ILE A 29 -15.79 17.46 4.37
C ILE A 29 -14.95 18.43 5.19
N MET A 30 -14.42 19.46 4.54
CA MET A 30 -13.71 20.57 5.18
C MET A 30 -14.54 21.84 5.03
N PRO A 31 -15.03 22.43 6.15
CA PRO A 31 -15.76 23.69 6.08
C PRO A 31 -14.85 24.82 5.61
N ARG A 32 -15.40 25.74 4.80
CA ARG A 32 -14.73 26.93 4.27
C ARG A 32 -15.58 28.18 4.45
N ALA A 33 -14.97 29.33 4.23
CA ALA A 33 -15.65 30.63 4.32
C ALA A 33 -16.85 30.73 3.37
N LYS A 34 -17.81 31.59 3.71
CA LYS A 34 -19.04 31.88 2.94
C LYS A 34 -19.95 30.65 2.74
N GLY A 35 -20.08 29.79 3.77
CA GLY A 35 -20.99 28.63 3.73
C GLY A 35 -20.58 27.54 2.73
N ARG A 36 -19.31 27.53 2.29
CA ARG A 36 -18.79 26.56 1.34
C ARG A 36 -18.17 25.37 2.07
N ALA A 37 -18.08 24.24 1.38
CA ALA A 37 -17.41 23.05 1.90
C ALA A 37 -16.63 22.35 0.78
N ASP A 38 -15.36 22.07 1.06
CA ASP A 38 -14.49 21.33 0.14
C ASP A 38 -14.46 19.85 0.53
N ARG A 39 -14.17 18.98 -0.43
CA ARG A 39 -14.02 17.54 -0.20
C ARG A 39 -12.55 17.20 -0.02
N ILE A 40 -12.21 16.63 1.14
CA ILE A 40 -10.91 15.99 1.34
C ILE A 40 -11.03 14.51 0.99
N ILE A 41 -10.05 14.04 0.24
CA ILE A 41 -9.94 12.65 -0.18
C ILE A 41 -8.71 12.05 0.52
N LYS A 42 -8.93 11.15 1.47
CA LYS A 42 -7.87 10.40 2.15
C LYS A 42 -7.69 9.07 1.40
N ARG A 43 -6.70 9.04 0.51
CA ARG A 43 -6.34 7.85 -0.28
C ARG A 43 -5.59 6.85 0.61
N THR A 44 -5.85 5.57 0.37
CA THR A 44 -5.05 4.46 0.92
C THR A 44 -4.59 3.60 -0.25
N SER A 45 -3.60 2.73 -0.03
CA SER A 45 -3.04 1.88 -1.06
C SER A 45 -2.82 0.47 -0.53
N HIS A 46 -2.90 -0.52 -1.41
CA HIS A 46 -2.50 -1.89 -1.11
C HIS A 46 -1.13 -2.13 -1.71
N ILE A 47 -0.17 -2.51 -0.87
CA ILE A 47 1.20 -2.77 -1.28
C ILE A 47 1.40 -4.28 -1.30
N THR A 48 1.76 -4.82 -2.47
CA THR A 48 2.05 -6.23 -2.66
C THR A 48 3.53 -6.37 -3.00
N VAL A 49 4.26 -7.14 -2.20
CA VAL A 49 5.67 -7.43 -2.41
C VAL A 49 5.83 -8.94 -2.55
N ILE A 50 6.44 -9.35 -3.66
CA ILE A 50 6.73 -10.75 -3.97
C ILE A 50 8.25 -10.91 -4.04
N VAL A 51 8.77 -11.82 -3.23
CA VAL A 51 10.17 -12.22 -3.21
C VAL A 51 10.33 -13.61 -3.85
N SER A 52 11.47 -13.86 -4.48
CA SER A 52 11.79 -15.11 -5.18
C SER A 52 13.30 -15.33 -5.18
N ASP A 53 13.71 -16.58 -5.29
CA ASP A 53 15.12 -16.99 -5.39
C ASP A 53 15.53 -17.21 -6.87
N SER A 54 14.59 -17.03 -7.82
CA SER A 54 14.78 -17.05 -9.29
C SER A 54 13.73 -16.30 -10.13
#